data_AF-A0A5J4XBT0-F1
#
_entry.id   AF-A0A5J4XBT0-F1
#
_cell.length_a   1.000
_cell.length_b   1.000
_cell.length_c   1.000
_cell.angle_alpha   90.00
_cell.angle_beta   90.00
_cell.angle_gamma   90.00
#
_symmetry.space_group_name_H-M   'P 1'
#
loop_
_entity.id
_entity.type
_entity.pdbx_description
1 polymer ?
#
loop_
_entity_poly.entity_id
_entity_poly.type
_entity_poly.pdbx_seq_one_letter_code
_entity_poly.pdbx_strand_id
1 'polypeptide(L)'
;MIIFKQLSQNWTIAEFHKIRRHLIPKPGEVNSFYRWDDLNLGMDVEIYEVTYHIVDCDEFTKNFFTRVEIQLNRNEEFPYDPFLVNQEKMKPHPRTTTTQILRNLY
;
A
#
# COMPACT_ATOMS: atom_id res chain seq x y z
N MET A 1 -3.34 4.24 10.36
CA MET A 1 -3.06 5.21 9.27
C MET A 1 -3.09 4.39 8.01
N ILE A 2 -4.15 4.46 7.21
CA ILE A 2 -4.27 3.66 6.00
C ILE A 2 -3.51 4.42 4.90
N ILE A 3 -2.47 3.80 4.35
CA ILE A 3 -1.70 4.34 3.23
C ILE A 3 -2.17 3.61 1.98
N PHE A 4 -2.89 4.29 1.10
CA PHE A 4 -3.19 3.78 -0.23
C PHE A 4 -2.05 4.15 -1.17
N LYS A 5 -1.47 3.15 -1.87
CA LYS A 5 -0.45 3.38 -2.90
C LYS A 5 -1.09 3.16 -4.27
N GLN A 6 -1.49 4.25 -4.93
CA GLN A 6 -1.93 4.23 -6.33
C GLN A 6 -0.71 4.05 -7.24
N LEU A 7 -0.72 3.05 -8.12
CA LEU A 7 0.24 2.90 -9.21
C LEU A 7 -0.54 2.84 -10.52
N SER A 8 -0.77 3.99 -11.14
CA SER A 8 -1.21 4.04 -12.52
C SER A 8 -0.46 5.15 -13.27
N GLN A 9 -0.04 4.79 -14.47
CA GLN A 9 0.95 5.46 -15.27
C GLN A 9 0.35 6.49 -16.21
N ASN A 10 1.07 7.60 -16.29
CA ASN A 10 1.22 8.61 -17.35
C ASN A 10 1.36 9.98 -16.69
N TRP A 11 2.33 10.10 -15.78
CA TRP A 11 2.55 11.32 -15.01
C TRP A 11 3.43 12.28 -15.79
N THR A 12 2.84 12.92 -16.81
CA THR A 12 3.28 14.27 -17.10
C THR A 12 2.57 15.14 -16.08
N ILE A 13 3.32 15.67 -15.09
CA ILE A 13 2.87 16.60 -14.03
C ILE A 13 2.46 15.92 -12.70
N ALA A 14 3.43 15.79 -11.79
CA ALA A 14 3.46 16.40 -10.45
C ALA A 14 2.20 16.46 -9.53
N GLU A 15 1.15 15.67 -9.72
CA GLU A 15 0.00 15.65 -8.81
C GLU A 15 -0.14 14.29 -8.14
N PHE A 16 0.74 14.03 -7.16
CA PHE A 16 0.44 13.09 -6.10
C PHE A 16 -0.91 13.51 -5.49
N HIS A 17 -1.97 12.75 -5.78
CA HIS A 17 -3.26 12.88 -5.11
C HIS A 17 -3.06 12.43 -3.65
N LYS A 18 -2.46 13.30 -2.84
CA LYS A 18 -2.24 13.07 -1.43
C LYS A 18 -3.58 13.25 -0.73
N ILE A 19 -4.28 12.14 -0.52
CA ILE A 19 -5.48 12.13 0.32
C ILE A 19 -5.06 12.68 1.70
N ARG A 20 -5.69 13.78 2.11
CA ARG A 20 -5.47 14.36 3.45
C ARG A 20 -6.06 13.42 4.49
N ARG A 21 -5.58 13.50 5.74
CA ARG A 21 -6.22 12.76 6.83
C ARG A 21 -7.55 13.43 7.21
N HIS A 22 -8.65 12.77 6.90
CA HIS A 22 -10.02 13.18 7.28
C HIS A 22 -10.96 11.98 7.14
N LEU A 23 -12.23 12.14 7.50
CA LEU A 23 -13.27 11.15 7.23
C LEU A 23 -13.56 11.11 5.73
N ILE A 24 -13.46 9.92 5.14
CA ILE A 24 -13.68 9.72 3.70
C ILE A 24 -15.14 9.30 3.50
N PRO A 25 -15.95 10.05 2.73
CA PRO A 25 -17.34 9.69 2.48
C PRO A 25 -17.42 8.47 1.57
N LYS A 26 -18.44 7.63 1.79
CA LYS A 26 -18.76 6.52 0.87
C LYS A 26 -19.45 7.06 -0.39
N PRO A 27 -19.17 6.50 -1.58
CA PRO A 27 -19.83 6.92 -2.81
C PRO A 27 -21.35 6.67 -2.72
N GLY A 28 -22.15 7.63 -3.17
CA GLY A 28 -23.61 7.47 -3.27
C GLY A 28 -24.40 7.54 -1.95
N GLU A 29 -23.74 7.66 -0.80
CA GLU A 29 -24.39 7.72 0.52
C GLU A 29 -24.25 9.10 1.18
N VAL A 30 -25.33 9.61 1.76
CA VAL A 30 -25.32 10.90 2.49
C VAL A 30 -24.89 10.66 3.94
N ASN A 31 -23.92 11.44 4.42
CA ASN A 31 -23.40 11.37 5.79
C ASN A 31 -22.85 9.98 6.22
N SER A 32 -22.41 9.17 5.26
CA SER A 32 -21.79 7.87 5.50
C SER A 32 -20.30 7.93 5.18
N PHE A 33 -19.48 7.36 6.06
CA PHE A 33 -18.03 7.42 5.96
C PHE A 33 -17.43 6.02 6.08
N TYR A 34 -16.33 5.78 5.38
CA TYR A 34 -15.57 4.54 5.52
C TYR A 34 -15.07 4.38 6.95
N ARG A 35 -15.29 3.18 7.48
CA ARG A 35 -14.73 2.69 8.72
C ARG A 35 -13.75 1.55 8.44
N TRP A 36 -13.03 1.15 9.47
CA TRP A 36 -12.03 0.09 9.36
C TRP A 36 -12.64 -1.28 9.06
N ASP A 37 -13.89 -1.51 9.47
CA ASP A 37 -14.70 -2.72 9.23
C ASP A 37 -15.31 -2.77 7.83
N ASP A 38 -15.26 -1.68 7.06
CA ASP A 38 -15.61 -1.66 5.64
C ASP A 38 -14.47 -2.14 4.73
N LEU A 39 -13.30 -2.48 5.31
CA LEU A 39 -12.08 -2.79 4.58
C LEU A 39 -11.68 -4.26 4.80
N ASN A 40 -11.31 -4.93 3.72
CA ASN A 40 -10.88 -6.33 3.69
C ASN A 40 -10.03 -6.57 2.43
N LEU A 41 -9.27 -7.66 2.41
CA LEU A 41 -8.44 -8.04 1.25
C LEU A 41 -9.31 -8.50 0.07
N GLY A 42 -8.83 -8.28 -1.15
CA GLY A 42 -9.52 -8.63 -2.39
C GLY A 42 -10.75 -7.75 -2.69
N MET A 43 -10.92 -6.61 -2.01
CA MET A 43 -12.04 -5.70 -2.23
C MET A 43 -11.61 -4.39 -2.86
N ASP A 44 -12.54 -3.81 -3.62
CA ASP A 44 -12.41 -2.48 -4.23
C ASP A 44 -13.02 -1.42 -3.33
N VAL A 45 -12.28 -0.33 -3.12
CA VAL A 45 -12.70 0.83 -2.34
C VAL A 45 -12.58 2.07 -3.19
N GLU A 46 -13.71 2.74 -3.43
CA GLU A 46 -13.74 3.98 -4.19
C GLU A 46 -13.57 5.18 -3.27
N ILE A 47 -12.55 5.99 -3.55
CA ILE A 47 -12.22 7.20 -2.80
C ILE A 47 -12.02 8.33 -3.81
N TYR A 48 -12.91 9.33 -3.78
CA TYR A 48 -12.86 10.49 -4.68
C TYR A 48 -12.72 10.08 -6.16
N GLU A 49 -13.63 9.23 -6.64
CA GLU A 49 -13.70 8.73 -8.03
C GLU A 49 -12.50 7.87 -8.44
N VAL A 50 -11.61 7.53 -7.51
CA VAL A 50 -10.49 6.63 -7.72
C VAL A 50 -10.76 5.32 -6.99
N THR A 51 -10.78 4.22 -7.74
CA THR A 51 -10.93 2.87 -7.19
C THR A 51 -9.58 2.30 -6.79
N TYR A 52 -9.48 1.86 -5.54
CA TYR A 52 -8.32 1.20 -4.95
C TYR A 52 -8.64 -0.27 -4.67
N HIS A 53 -7.80 -1.18 -5.16
CA HIS A 53 -7.92 -2.60 -4.88
C HIS A 53 -6.98 -2.99 -3.72
N ILE A 54 -7.52 -3.59 -2.65
CA ILE A 54 -6.75 -3.97 -1.47
C ILE A 54 -6.19 -5.39 -1.63
N VAL A 55 -4.92 -5.52 -1.97
CA VAL A 55 -4.29 -6.84 -2.20
C VAL A 55 -3.73 -7.51 -0.94
N ASP A 56 -3.18 -6.72 -0.02
CA ASP A 56 -2.51 -7.21 1.21
C ASP A 56 -2.50 -6.11 2.28
N CYS A 57 -2.23 -6.51 3.52
CA CYS A 57 -2.01 -5.64 4.67
C CYS A 57 -0.81 -6.12 5.51
N ASP A 58 -0.30 -5.24 6.38
CA ASP A 58 0.81 -5.56 7.26
C ASP A 58 0.41 -6.52 8.39
N GLU A 59 1.42 -7.09 9.06
CA GLU A 59 1.20 -8.04 10.16
C GLU A 59 0.48 -7.40 11.35
N PHE A 60 0.70 -6.11 11.62
CA PHE A 60 -0.05 -5.37 12.63
C PHE A 60 -1.55 -5.38 12.33
N THR A 61 -1.93 -5.07 11.09
CA THR A 61 -3.33 -5.05 10.67
C THR A 61 -3.93 -6.45 10.71
N LYS A 62 -3.21 -7.48 10.23
CA LYS A 62 -3.66 -8.89 10.35
C LYS A 62 -3.99 -9.26 11.79
N ASN A 63 -3.09 -8.95 12.71
CA ASN A 63 -3.27 -9.20 14.14
C ASN A 63 -4.43 -8.41 14.73
N PHE A 64 -4.64 -7.16 14.30
CA PHE A 64 -5.77 -6.35 14.73
C PHE A 64 -7.11 -7.00 14.33
N PHE A 65 -7.26 -7.40 13.06
CA PHE A 65 -8.46 -8.06 12.55
C PHE A 65 -8.75 -9.38 13.29
N THR A 66 -7.71 -10.19 13.53
CA THR A 66 -7.84 -11.42 14.33
C THR A 66 -8.33 -11.14 15.75
N ARG A 67 -7.85 -10.07 16.40
CA ARG A 67 -8.25 -9.70 17.78
C ARG A 67 -9.70 -9.22 17.89
N VAL A 68 -10.21 -8.60 16.84
CA VAL A 68 -11.61 -8.14 16.77
C VAL A 68 -12.53 -9.20 16.15
N GLU A 69 -12.01 -10.43 15.96
CA GLU A 69 -12.73 -11.59 15.42
C GLU A 69 -13.31 -11.38 14.01
N ILE A 70 -12.67 -10.53 13.20
CA ILE A 70 -13.03 -10.34 11.79
C ILE A 70 -12.05 -11.10 10.91
N GLN A 71 -12.59 -12.01 10.10
CA GLN A 71 -11.80 -12.82 9.18
C GLN A 71 -11.41 -11.99 7.94
N LEU A 72 -10.10 -11.86 7.75
CA LEU A 72 -9.56 -11.32 6.51
C LEU A 72 -9.68 -12.35 5.37
N ASN A 73 -9.93 -11.85 4.17
CA ASN A 73 -9.87 -12.64 2.94
C ASN A 73 -8.42 -13.08 2.64
N ARG A 74 -8.26 -13.97 1.66
CA ARG A 74 -6.94 -14.39 1.20
C ARG A 74 -6.19 -13.19 0.59
N ASN A 75 -4.88 -13.17 0.79
CA ASN A 75 -4.00 -12.24 0.09
C ASN A 75 -4.05 -12.45 -1.41
N GLU A 76 -3.97 -11.36 -2.16
CA GLU A 76 -3.84 -11.39 -3.62
C GLU A 76 -2.43 -10.95 -4.04
N GLU A 77 -1.98 -11.43 -5.20
CA GLU A 77 -0.69 -11.02 -5.75
C GLU A 77 -0.79 -9.59 -6.31
N PHE A 78 0.27 -8.81 -6.07
CA PHE A 78 0.36 -7.48 -6.65
C PHE A 78 0.41 -7.57 -8.18
N PRO A 79 -0.34 -6.74 -8.93
CA PRO A 79 -0.34 -6.81 -10.38
C PRO A 79 1.06 -6.54 -10.96
N TYR A 80 1.41 -7.27 -12.01
CA TYR A 80 2.67 -7.07 -12.71
C TYR A 80 2.71 -5.71 -13.40
N ASP A 81 3.66 -4.86 -13.01
CA ASP A 81 3.94 -3.58 -13.68
C ASP A 81 5.34 -3.63 -14.34
N PRO A 82 5.42 -3.65 -15.70
CA PRO A 82 6.68 -3.66 -16.44
C PRO A 82 7.65 -2.54 -16.04
N PHE A 83 7.13 -1.38 -15.62
CA PHE A 83 7.93 -0.21 -15.31
C PHE A 83 8.55 -0.30 -13.92
N LEU A 84 7.87 -0.89 -12.94
CA LEU A 84 8.45 -1.12 -11.60
C LEU A 84 9.63 -2.08 -11.68
N VAL A 85 9.53 -3.12 -12.51
CA VAL A 85 10.60 -4.09 -12.75
C VAL A 85 11.86 -3.41 -13.29
N ASN A 86 11.70 -2.43 -14.18
CA ASN A 86 12.84 -1.70 -14.74
C ASN A 86 13.51 -0.78 -13.70
N GLN A 87 12.75 -0.23 -12.76
CA GLN A 87 13.31 0.55 -11.64
C GLN A 87 14.08 -0.34 -10.64
N GLU A 88 13.59 -1.55 -10.37
CA GLU A 88 14.28 -2.51 -9.50
C GLU A 88 15.65 -2.91 -10.06
N LYS A 89 15.73 -3.13 -11.37
CA LYS A 89 16.98 -3.43 -12.08
C LYS A 89 17.98 -2.26 -12.07
N MET A 90 17.49 -1.03 -11.92
CA MET A 90 18.32 0.19 -11.88
C MET A 90 18.76 0.59 -10.46
N LYS A 91 18.32 -0.09 -9.41
CA LYS A 91 18.86 0.13 -8.05
C LYS A 91 20.36 -0.16 -8.11
N PRO A 92 21.26 0.82 -7.84
CA PRO A 92 22.68 0.54 -7.85
C PRO A 92 22.96 -0.57 -6.84
N HIS A 93 23.74 -1.58 -7.26
CA HIS A 93 24.25 -2.62 -6.38
C HIS A 93 24.75 -1.98 -5.08
N PRO A 94 24.44 -2.56 -3.90
CA PRO A 94 25.01 -2.06 -2.66
C PRO A 94 26.53 -2.06 -2.82
N ARG A 95 27.14 -0.87 -2.79
CA ARG A 95 28.59 -0.78 -2.67
C ARG A 95 28.91 -1.45 -1.33
N THR A 96 29.57 -2.60 -1.37
CA THR A 96 30.10 -3.25 -0.17
C THR A 96 31.08 -2.28 0.47
N THR A 97 30.64 -1.56 1.49
CA THR A 97 31.49 -0.65 2.24
C THR A 97 32.52 -1.50 2.99
N THR A 98 33.81 -1.29 2.69
CA THR A 98 35.03 -1.92 3.25
C THR A 98 35.13 -1.92 4.79
N THR A 99 34.16 -1.37 5.51
CA THR A 99 34.15 -1.27 6.98
C THR A 99 33.94 -2.62 7.69
N GLN A 100 33.52 -3.69 7.00
CA GLN A 100 33.41 -5.02 7.63
C GLN A 100 34.73 -5.82 7.66
N ILE A 101 35.71 -5.50 6.80
CA ILE A 101 36.97 -6.27 6.75
C ILE A 101 37.89 -5.93 7.94
N LEU A 102 37.82 -4.72 8.49
CA LEU A 102 38.66 -4.29 9.62
C LEU A 102 38.11 -4.69 11.01
N ARG A 103 36.89 -5.23 11.10
CA ARG A 103 36.32 -5.71 12.39
C ARG A 103 36.72 -7.15 12.76
N ASN A 104 37.36 -7.89 11.84
CA ASN A 104 37.79 -9.27 12.09
C ASN A 104 39.31 -9.40 12.32
N LEU A 105 40.01 -8.30 12.64
CA LEU A 105 41.45 -8.29 12.89
C LEU A 105 41.85 -7.71 14.26
N TYR A 106 40.94 -7.68 15.24
CA TYR A 106 41.25 -7.51 16.66
C TYR A 106 40.27 -8.29 17.53
#